data_AF-A0A953GGS9-F1
#
_entry.id   AF-A0A953GGS9-F1
#
_cell.length_a   1.000
_cell.length_b   1.000
_cell.length_c   1.000
_cell.angle_alpha   90.00
_cell.angle_beta   90.00
_cell.angle_gamma   90.00
#
_symmetry.space_group_name_H-M   'P 1'
#
loop_
_entity.id
_entity.type
_entity.pdbx_description
1 polymer ?
#
loop_
_entity_poly.entity_id
_entity_poly.type
_entity_poly.pdbx_seq_one_letter_code
_entity_poly.pdbx_strand_id
1 'polypeptide(L)'
;MNCRTSALILWLLSNTLAITLEAQNPWSILVSRRVADSLIALHSFSYGRLNDTLIIFGGRNDGIHGKENGFEKLGRNDHLIIFDIKLNKSSSVDLNTLSDSLKYPLTASACEFVQEGKILYLMGGYGQNAQGLYETYPSLTRIDLELLIRRIKDKMPLAPAFSQFANDSFAIAGGQMKKSGDQIYLVGGHRFDGRYSQDSKNYRQAYTERVYIFRFTER
;
A
#
# COMPACT_ATOMS: atom_id res chain seq x y z
N MET A 1 1.88 87.09 -40.79
CA MET A 1 2.23 87.79 -39.52
C MET A 1 2.13 86.79 -38.39
N ASN A 2 3.26 86.58 -37.72
CA ASN A 2 3.55 85.42 -36.86
C ASN A 2 2.83 85.49 -35.51
N CYS A 3 2.25 84.36 -35.10
CA CYS A 3 1.66 84.15 -33.77
C CYS A 3 2.72 83.59 -32.80
N ARG A 4 2.73 84.12 -31.58
CA ARG A 4 3.72 83.90 -30.53
C ARG A 4 3.48 82.61 -29.73
N THR A 5 4.60 81.93 -29.45
CA THR A 5 5.02 81.17 -28.26
C THR A 5 3.97 80.68 -27.24
N SER A 6 4.05 79.38 -26.92
CA SER A 6 3.99 78.86 -25.55
C SER A 6 4.69 77.50 -25.48
N ALA A 7 5.65 77.35 -24.57
CA ALA A 7 6.37 76.11 -24.32
C ALA A 7 5.51 75.16 -23.46
N LEU A 8 5.42 73.88 -23.86
CA LEU A 8 4.82 72.82 -23.06
C LEU A 8 5.84 71.68 -22.92
N ILE A 9 6.38 71.51 -21.71
CA ILE A 9 7.17 70.34 -21.32
C ILE A 9 6.15 69.29 -20.88
N LEU A 10 5.93 68.27 -21.72
CA LEU A 10 5.00 67.18 -21.44
C LEU A 10 5.72 66.07 -20.65
N TRP A 11 5.20 65.80 -19.45
CA TRP A 11 5.54 64.67 -18.59
C TRP A 11 5.31 63.33 -19.32
N LEU A 12 6.35 62.49 -19.46
CA LEU A 12 6.19 61.09 -19.83
C LEU A 12 5.74 60.28 -18.60
N LEU A 13 4.45 59.98 -18.51
CA LEU A 13 3.92 58.92 -17.64
C LEU A 13 4.22 57.56 -18.31
N SER A 14 5.24 56.86 -17.81
CA SER A 14 5.50 55.47 -18.16
C SER A 14 4.39 54.59 -17.58
N ASN A 15 3.41 54.22 -18.41
CA ASN A 15 2.50 53.12 -18.13
C ASN A 15 3.26 51.79 -18.19
N THR A 16 3.82 51.33 -17.08
CA THR A 16 4.18 49.92 -16.94
C THR A 16 2.91 49.16 -16.58
N LEU A 17 2.22 48.66 -17.61
CA LEU A 17 1.19 47.65 -17.46
C LEU A 17 1.89 46.37 -16.99
N ALA A 18 1.77 46.02 -15.71
CA ALA A 18 2.20 44.72 -15.22
C ALA A 18 1.19 43.68 -15.73
N ILE A 19 1.50 43.05 -16.85
CA ILE A 19 0.76 41.87 -17.31
C ILE A 19 1.25 40.70 -16.45
N THR A 20 0.49 40.36 -15.41
CA THR A 20 0.64 39.06 -14.75
C THR A 20 -0.07 38.01 -15.61
N LEU A 21 0.71 37.31 -16.43
CA LEU A 21 0.25 36.06 -17.07
C LEU A 21 0.20 34.99 -15.98
N GLU A 22 -0.97 34.79 -15.36
CA GLU A 22 -1.21 33.53 -14.66
C GLU A 22 -1.47 32.45 -15.72
N ALA A 23 -0.55 31.49 -15.84
CA ALA A 23 -0.78 30.30 -16.64
C ALA A 23 -1.98 29.54 -16.05
N GLN A 24 -3.07 29.42 -16.82
CA GLN A 24 -4.17 28.54 -16.45
C GLN A 24 -3.71 27.09 -16.56
N ASN A 25 -3.48 26.45 -15.41
CA ASN A 25 -3.43 24.98 -15.37
C ASN A 25 -4.78 24.45 -15.88
N PRO A 26 -4.82 23.51 -16.85
CA PRO A 26 -6.07 23.05 -17.46
C PRO A 26 -6.92 22.14 -16.56
N TRP A 27 -6.55 22.01 -15.29
CA TRP A 27 -7.24 21.18 -14.31
C TRP A 27 -7.03 21.73 -12.89
N SER A 28 -8.00 21.42 -12.02
CA SER A 28 -7.93 21.67 -10.59
C SER A 28 -8.16 20.37 -9.82
N ILE A 29 -7.56 20.26 -8.64
CA ILE A 29 -7.78 19.14 -7.71
C ILE A 29 -8.45 19.71 -6.46
N LEU A 30 -9.55 19.08 -6.05
CA LEU A 30 -10.12 19.28 -4.74
C LEU A 30 -9.67 18.15 -3.82
N VAL A 31 -8.89 18.48 -2.79
CA VAL A 31 -8.44 17.52 -1.76
C VAL A 31 -9.29 17.70 -0.51
N SER A 32 -10.19 16.75 -0.26
CA SER A 32 -10.96 16.69 0.98
C SER A 32 -10.30 15.70 1.93
N ARG A 33 -9.70 16.19 3.03
CA ARG A 33 -9.18 15.33 4.09
C ARG A 33 -10.30 14.89 5.01
N ARG A 34 -10.46 13.58 5.21
CA ARG A 34 -11.20 13.03 6.36
C ARG A 34 -10.17 12.47 7.33
N VAL A 35 -10.15 12.99 8.56
CA VAL A 35 -9.37 12.37 9.64
C VAL A 35 -10.17 11.15 10.08
N ALA A 36 -9.60 9.96 9.91
CA ALA A 36 -10.22 8.75 10.43
C ALA A 36 -10.09 8.76 11.95
N ASP A 37 -11.21 8.71 12.67
CA ASP A 37 -11.22 8.92 14.13
C ASP A 37 -10.48 7.81 14.91
N SER A 38 -10.17 6.68 14.26
CA SER A 38 -9.64 5.47 14.91
C SER A 38 -8.68 4.64 14.06
N LEU A 39 -8.22 5.14 12.91
CA LEU A 39 -7.29 4.38 12.07
C LEU A 39 -5.88 4.45 12.67
N ILE A 40 -5.24 3.30 12.86
CA ILE A 40 -3.87 3.25 13.37
C ILE A 40 -2.87 3.75 12.32
N ALA A 41 -1.72 4.24 12.78
CA ALA A 41 -0.59 4.51 11.90
C ALA A 41 -0.13 3.20 11.24
N LEU A 42 -0.05 3.20 9.91
CA LEU A 42 0.31 2.01 9.16
C LEU A 42 1.09 2.37 7.88
N HIS A 43 2.16 1.62 7.62
CA HIS A 43 2.99 1.76 6.43
C HIS A 43 3.23 0.40 5.77
N SER A 44 3.37 0.37 4.44
CA SER A 44 3.65 -0.85 3.65
C SER A 44 2.64 -1.99 3.86
N PHE A 45 1.36 -1.63 3.99
CA PHE A 45 0.24 -2.56 4.17
C PHE A 45 -0.40 -2.96 2.84
N SER A 46 -1.23 -3.99 2.88
CA SER A 46 -2.12 -4.39 1.79
C SER A 46 -3.57 -4.19 2.19
N TYR A 47 -4.48 -4.04 1.22
CA TYR A 47 -5.89 -3.91 1.53
C TYR A 47 -6.78 -4.49 0.43
N GLY A 48 -7.98 -4.89 0.84
CA GLY A 48 -9.13 -5.11 -0.01
C GLY A 48 -10.25 -4.14 0.33
N ARG A 49 -11.23 -4.02 -0.56
CA ARG A 49 -12.43 -3.21 -0.36
C ARG A 49 -13.67 -4.06 -0.63
N LEU A 50 -14.59 -4.07 0.32
CA LEU A 50 -15.93 -4.64 0.16
C LEU A 50 -16.95 -3.53 0.44
N ASN A 51 -17.62 -3.02 -0.61
CA ASN A 51 -18.53 -1.87 -0.52
C ASN A 51 -17.85 -0.65 0.14
N ASP A 52 -18.37 -0.14 1.25
CA ASP A 52 -17.79 0.98 2.01
C ASP A 52 -16.82 0.55 3.12
N THR A 53 -16.39 -0.71 3.09
CA THR A 53 -15.45 -1.26 4.07
C THR A 53 -14.09 -1.52 3.42
N LEU A 54 -13.03 -0.96 3.99
CA LEU A 54 -11.65 -1.40 3.73
C LEU A 54 -11.27 -2.50 4.72
N ILE A 55 -10.64 -3.55 4.22
CA ILE A 55 -10.06 -4.63 5.00
C ILE A 55 -8.55 -4.58 4.80
N ILE A 56 -7.80 -4.22 5.83
CA ILE A 56 -6.38 -3.91 5.77
C ILE A 56 -5.59 -5.00 6.48
N PHE A 57 -4.48 -5.40 5.87
CA PHE A 57 -3.58 -6.48 6.30
C PHE A 57 -2.14 -6.00 6.35
N GLY A 58 -1.37 -6.60 7.26
CA GLY A 58 0.07 -6.40 7.34
C GLY A 58 0.49 -4.95 7.53
N GLY A 59 1.71 -4.67 7.09
CA GLY A 59 2.39 -3.42 7.34
C GLY A 59 2.85 -3.26 8.79
N ARG A 60 3.35 -2.06 9.08
CA ARG A 60 3.96 -1.74 10.38
C ARG A 60 3.52 -0.39 10.92
N ASN A 61 3.54 -0.26 12.25
CA ASN A 61 3.05 0.92 12.98
C ASN A 61 4.15 1.68 13.73
N ASP A 62 5.41 1.28 13.57
CA ASP A 62 6.58 1.82 14.27
C ASP A 62 7.35 2.90 13.48
N GLY A 63 6.87 3.27 12.28
CA GLY A 63 7.43 4.37 11.48
C GLY A 63 8.73 4.00 10.74
N ILE A 64 9.69 4.93 10.66
CA ILE A 64 10.99 4.66 10.04
C ILE A 64 11.73 3.62 10.89
N HIS A 65 11.91 2.43 10.33
CA HIS A 65 12.67 1.36 10.97
C HIS A 65 14.13 1.81 11.07
N GLY A 66 14.60 2.09 12.28
CA GLY A 66 16.03 2.29 12.51
C GLY A 66 16.81 1.10 11.94
N LYS A 67 17.96 1.35 11.30
CA LYS A 67 18.74 0.30 10.60
C LYS A 67 19.20 -0.83 11.54
N GLU A 68 19.08 -0.62 12.84
CA GLU A 68 19.40 -1.57 13.92
C GLU A 68 18.31 -2.64 14.11
N ASN A 69 17.02 -2.33 13.90
CA ASN A 69 15.89 -3.19 14.32
C ASN A 69 15.17 -3.92 13.18
N GLY A 70 15.53 -3.61 11.92
CA GLY A 70 15.01 -4.33 10.75
C GLY A 70 13.48 -4.43 10.70
N PHE A 71 12.96 -5.61 10.32
CA PHE A 71 11.52 -5.92 10.23
C PHE A 71 11.12 -6.96 11.27
N GLU A 72 11.48 -6.71 12.53
CA GLU A 72 11.23 -7.62 13.64
C GLU A 72 9.74 -7.79 13.96
N LYS A 73 9.38 -8.78 14.79
CA LYS A 73 7.98 -8.98 15.22
C LYS A 73 7.43 -7.76 15.97
N LEU A 74 8.27 -7.04 16.72
CA LEU A 74 7.89 -5.77 17.35
C LEU A 74 7.57 -4.72 16.27
N GLY A 75 6.45 -4.01 16.42
CA GLY A 75 6.00 -2.99 15.45
C GLY A 75 5.26 -3.54 14.21
N ARG A 76 5.21 -4.86 14.03
CA ARG A 76 4.38 -5.49 13.00
C ARG A 76 2.90 -5.36 13.35
N ASN A 77 2.06 -5.10 12.36
CA ASN A 77 0.62 -5.17 12.53
C ASN A 77 0.15 -6.63 12.50
N ASP A 78 -0.06 -7.21 13.68
CA ASP A 78 -0.60 -8.57 13.85
C ASP A 78 -2.14 -8.63 13.82
N HIS A 79 -2.79 -7.53 13.43
CA HIS A 79 -4.24 -7.42 13.37
C HIS A 79 -4.72 -7.16 11.94
N LEU A 80 -5.86 -7.75 11.60
CA LEU A 80 -6.67 -7.28 10.49
C LEU A 80 -7.44 -6.04 10.94
N ILE A 81 -7.44 -4.98 10.13
CA ILE A 81 -8.19 -3.75 10.42
C ILE A 81 -9.38 -3.66 9.47
N ILE A 82 -10.56 -3.40 10.02
CA ILE A 82 -11.80 -3.15 9.28
C ILE A 82 -12.09 -1.66 9.42
N PHE A 83 -12.08 -0.92 8.32
CA PHE A 83 -12.40 0.50 8.32
C PHE A 83 -13.66 0.79 7.51
N ASP A 84 -14.70 1.30 8.17
CA ASP A 84 -15.93 1.75 7.53
C ASP A 84 -15.77 3.20 7.09
N ILE A 85 -15.74 3.42 5.77
CA ILE A 85 -15.53 4.72 5.13
C ILE A 85 -16.68 5.68 5.43
N LYS A 86 -17.92 5.17 5.52
CA LYS A 86 -19.11 5.99 5.69
C LYS A 86 -19.26 6.44 7.15
N LEU A 87 -19.00 5.54 8.09
CA LEU A 87 -19.05 5.80 9.53
C LEU A 87 -17.76 6.44 10.07
N ASN A 88 -16.67 6.43 9.30
CA ASN A 88 -15.35 6.92 9.69
C ASN A 88 -14.79 6.21 10.95
N LYS A 89 -15.08 4.90 11.07
CA LYS A 89 -14.71 4.09 12.25
C LYS A 89 -13.95 2.85 11.83
N SER A 90 -13.00 2.44 12.66
CA SER A 90 -12.33 1.15 12.53
C SER A 90 -12.52 0.23 13.72
N SER A 91 -12.44 -1.06 13.43
CA SER A 91 -12.25 -2.14 14.40
C SER A 91 -11.07 -3.01 13.96
N SER A 92 -10.61 -3.89 14.84
CA SER A 92 -9.52 -4.81 14.53
C SER A 92 -9.82 -6.23 15.01
N VAL A 93 -9.21 -7.20 14.34
CA VAL A 93 -9.32 -8.63 14.65
C VAL A 93 -7.92 -9.21 14.75
N ASP A 94 -7.64 -9.90 15.85
CA ASP A 94 -6.34 -10.53 16.10
C ASP A 94 -6.12 -11.75 15.19
N LEU A 95 -5.03 -11.74 14.42
CA LEU A 95 -4.64 -12.83 13.52
C LEU A 95 -3.84 -13.94 14.23
N ASN A 96 -3.51 -13.80 15.52
CA ASN A 96 -2.88 -14.85 16.32
C ASN A 96 -3.73 -16.13 16.46
N THR A 97 -5.00 -16.07 16.08
CA THR A 97 -5.89 -17.24 16.02
C THR A 97 -5.63 -18.14 14.80
N LEU A 98 -4.87 -17.67 13.81
CA LEU A 98 -4.47 -18.42 12.63
C LEU A 98 -3.18 -19.21 12.88
N SER A 99 -2.91 -20.22 12.05
CA SER A 99 -1.62 -20.89 12.04
C SER A 99 -0.50 -19.93 11.64
N ASP A 100 0.70 -20.16 12.14
CA ASP A 100 1.90 -19.37 11.79
C ASP A 100 2.10 -19.26 10.27
N SER A 101 1.85 -20.34 9.52
CA SER A 101 1.96 -20.37 8.05
C SER A 101 1.03 -19.37 7.34
N LEU A 102 -0.15 -19.10 7.90
CA LEU A 102 -1.08 -18.10 7.37
C LEU A 102 -0.78 -16.72 7.96
N LYS A 103 -0.56 -16.64 9.27
CA LYS A 103 -0.36 -15.39 9.99
C LYS A 103 0.81 -14.59 9.42
N TYR A 104 2.00 -15.18 9.30
CA TYR A 104 3.20 -14.40 8.99
C TYR A 104 3.17 -13.74 7.60
N PRO A 105 2.70 -14.41 6.53
CA PRO A 105 2.46 -13.74 5.25
C PRO A 105 1.37 -12.67 5.33
N LEU A 106 0.28 -12.90 6.08
CA LEU A 106 -0.82 -11.93 6.23
C LEU A 106 -0.42 -10.67 7.01
N THR A 107 0.61 -10.77 7.86
CA THR A 107 1.10 -9.67 8.69
C THR A 107 2.39 -9.04 8.15
N ALA A 108 2.84 -9.47 6.96
CA ALA A 108 4.09 -9.03 6.36
C ALA A 108 4.03 -7.56 5.90
N SER A 109 5.21 -6.99 5.66
CA SER A 109 5.36 -5.67 5.05
C SER A 109 5.62 -5.79 3.56
N ALA A 110 5.15 -4.80 2.80
CA ALA A 110 5.39 -4.70 1.36
C ALA A 110 4.93 -5.95 0.58
N CYS A 111 3.81 -6.55 1.00
CA CYS A 111 3.12 -7.58 0.22
C CYS A 111 2.59 -6.99 -1.08
N GLU A 112 2.68 -7.78 -2.13
CA GLU A 112 2.00 -7.52 -3.39
C GLU A 112 0.54 -7.89 -3.25
N PHE A 113 -0.37 -7.07 -3.78
CA PHE A 113 -1.79 -7.39 -3.69
C PHE A 113 -2.60 -6.89 -4.86
N VAL A 114 -3.65 -7.64 -5.17
CA VAL A 114 -4.65 -7.28 -6.16
C VAL A 114 -5.97 -7.91 -5.78
N GLN A 115 -7.07 -7.19 -6.04
CA GLN A 115 -8.41 -7.69 -5.80
C GLN A 115 -9.13 -7.94 -7.12
N GLU A 116 -9.84 -9.07 -7.19
CA GLU A 116 -10.79 -9.41 -8.24
C GLU A 116 -12.16 -9.72 -7.62
N GLY A 117 -13.15 -8.88 -7.89
CA GLY A 117 -14.47 -9.02 -7.29
C GLY A 117 -14.40 -8.99 -5.77
N LYS A 118 -14.78 -10.11 -5.13
CA LYS A 118 -14.76 -10.28 -3.66
C LYS A 118 -13.49 -10.97 -3.15
N ILE A 119 -12.58 -11.34 -4.04
CA ILE A 119 -11.37 -12.09 -3.72
C ILE A 119 -10.17 -11.16 -3.71
N LEU A 120 -9.45 -11.12 -2.61
CA LEU A 120 -8.16 -10.45 -2.48
C LEU A 120 -7.04 -11.48 -2.58
N TYR A 121 -6.05 -11.20 -3.41
CA TYR A 121 -4.82 -11.97 -3.51
C TYR A 121 -3.71 -11.18 -2.85
N LEU A 122 -3.03 -11.80 -1.88
CA LEU A 122 -1.80 -11.30 -1.27
C LEU A 122 -0.65 -12.22 -1.67
N MET A 123 0.45 -11.66 -2.17
CA MET A 123 1.64 -12.40 -2.57
C MET A 123 2.87 -11.82 -1.89
N GLY A 124 3.72 -12.70 -1.40
CA GLY A 124 5.03 -12.29 -0.93
C GLY A 124 5.01 -11.44 0.32
N GLY A 125 5.79 -10.37 0.31
CA GLY A 125 6.08 -9.53 1.46
C GLY A 125 7.21 -10.08 2.32
N TYR A 126 7.69 -9.24 3.25
CA TYR A 126 8.90 -9.50 4.01
C TYR A 126 8.67 -9.31 5.52
N GLY A 127 9.32 -10.15 6.33
CA GLY A 127 9.31 -10.05 7.79
C GLY A 127 9.91 -11.26 8.49
N GLN A 128 9.77 -11.30 9.82
CA GLN A 128 10.19 -12.46 10.63
C GLN A 128 9.14 -13.58 10.66
N ASN A 129 9.61 -14.79 10.39
CA ASN A 129 8.82 -16.02 10.47
C ASN A 129 8.70 -16.58 11.90
N ALA A 130 8.14 -17.78 12.03
CA ALA A 130 7.93 -18.46 13.30
C ALA A 130 9.23 -18.63 14.09
N GLN A 131 10.30 -19.01 13.38
CA GLN A 131 11.65 -19.25 13.92
C GLN A 131 12.45 -17.97 14.20
N GLY A 132 11.88 -16.79 13.87
CA GLY A 132 12.57 -15.50 14.02
C GLY A 132 13.58 -15.20 12.91
N LEU A 133 13.63 -16.03 11.87
CA LEU A 133 14.40 -15.76 10.67
C LEU A 133 13.65 -14.77 9.78
N TYR A 134 14.41 -13.97 9.04
CA TYR A 134 13.88 -12.98 8.12
C TYR A 134 13.83 -13.54 6.71
N GLU A 135 12.67 -13.48 6.07
CA GLU A 135 12.48 -13.99 4.72
C GLU A 135 11.50 -13.14 3.93
N THR A 136 11.61 -13.21 2.60
CA THR A 136 10.50 -12.86 1.72
C THR A 136 9.60 -14.08 1.58
N TYR A 137 8.36 -13.98 2.06
CA TYR A 137 7.48 -15.15 2.17
C TYR A 137 7.16 -15.74 0.80
N PRO A 138 7.43 -17.04 0.53
CA PRO A 138 7.19 -17.65 -0.76
C PRO A 138 5.72 -18.09 -0.91
N SER A 139 4.76 -17.19 -0.69
CA SER A 139 3.34 -17.54 -0.65
C SER A 139 2.43 -16.62 -1.45
N LEU A 140 1.37 -17.20 -2.00
CA LEU A 140 0.20 -16.52 -2.54
C LEU A 140 -1.02 -16.93 -1.72
N THR A 141 -1.64 -15.98 -1.05
CA THR A 141 -2.84 -16.16 -0.23
C THR A 141 -4.05 -15.56 -0.95
N ARG A 142 -5.01 -16.41 -1.30
CA ARG A 142 -6.36 -16.04 -1.75
C ARG A 142 -7.25 -15.83 -0.53
N ILE A 143 -7.97 -14.71 -0.50
CA ILE A 143 -8.80 -14.28 0.63
C ILE A 143 -10.20 -13.97 0.11
N ASP A 144 -11.21 -14.71 0.58
CA ASP A 144 -12.61 -14.37 0.34
C ASP A 144 -13.06 -13.31 1.33
N LEU A 145 -13.17 -12.05 0.87
CA LEU A 145 -13.49 -10.92 1.73
C LEU A 145 -14.93 -10.97 2.28
N GLU A 146 -15.86 -11.55 1.54
CA GLU A 146 -17.25 -11.67 1.98
C GLU A 146 -17.38 -12.74 3.06
N LEU A 147 -16.76 -13.90 2.85
CA LEU A 147 -16.72 -14.96 3.85
C LEU A 147 -15.96 -14.52 5.11
N LEU A 148 -14.86 -13.78 4.94
CA LEU A 148 -14.07 -13.24 6.05
C LEU A 148 -14.91 -12.32 6.93
N ILE A 149 -15.56 -11.32 6.34
CA ILE A 149 -16.42 -10.38 7.09
C ILE A 149 -17.60 -11.10 7.74
N ARG A 150 -18.21 -12.08 7.08
CA ARG A 150 -19.27 -12.91 7.67
C ARG A 150 -18.76 -13.66 8.90
N ARG A 151 -17.63 -14.36 8.80
CA ARG A 151 -17.02 -15.09 9.91
C ARG A 151 -16.67 -14.20 11.09
N ILE A 152 -16.20 -12.98 10.84
CA ILE A 152 -15.93 -11.99 11.89
C ILE A 152 -17.21 -11.57 12.61
N LYS A 153 -18.28 -11.26 11.86
CA LYS A 153 -19.59 -10.88 12.44
C LYS A 153 -20.19 -12.01 13.27
N ASP A 154 -20.09 -13.23 12.78
CA ASP A 154 -20.66 -14.42 13.41
C ASP A 154 -19.74 -15.04 14.48
N LYS A 155 -18.57 -14.42 14.74
CA LYS A 155 -17.54 -14.88 15.69
C LYS A 155 -17.10 -16.33 15.42
N MET A 156 -17.00 -16.71 14.14
CA MET A 156 -16.58 -18.03 13.69
C MET A 156 -15.06 -18.05 13.37
N PRO A 157 -14.43 -19.25 13.35
CA PRO A 157 -13.02 -19.39 12.96
C PRO A 157 -12.74 -18.75 11.59
N LEU A 158 -11.67 -17.98 11.48
CA LEU A 158 -11.35 -17.20 10.27
C LEU A 158 -10.73 -18.03 9.16
N ALA A 159 -9.99 -19.09 9.51
CA ALA A 159 -9.17 -19.90 8.59
C ALA A 159 -9.86 -20.29 7.27
N PRO A 160 -11.16 -20.66 7.23
CA PRO A 160 -11.79 -21.06 5.97
C PRO A 160 -12.03 -19.92 4.97
N ALA A 161 -11.79 -18.65 5.33
CA ALA A 161 -11.79 -17.53 4.39
C ALA A 161 -10.47 -17.41 3.60
N PHE A 162 -9.45 -18.20 3.95
CA PHE A 162 -8.11 -18.15 3.38
C PHE A 162 -7.78 -19.44 2.63
N SER A 163 -7.07 -19.32 1.52
CA SER A 163 -6.45 -20.45 0.82
C SER A 163 -5.06 -20.01 0.35
N GLN A 164 -4.02 -20.78 0.69
CA GLN A 164 -2.64 -20.38 0.45
C GLN A 164 -1.89 -21.42 -0.39
N PHE A 165 -1.08 -20.93 -1.33
CA PHE A 165 -0.14 -21.72 -2.11
C PHE A 165 1.28 -21.25 -1.80
N ALA A 166 2.19 -22.21 -1.60
CA ALA A 166 3.61 -21.92 -1.42
C ALA A 166 4.38 -22.24 -2.71
N ASN A 167 5.18 -21.27 -3.17
CA ASN A 167 6.13 -21.45 -4.27
C ASN A 167 7.21 -20.37 -4.17
N ASP A 168 8.47 -20.74 -4.35
CA ASP A 168 9.61 -19.80 -4.32
C ASP A 168 9.47 -18.62 -5.29
N SER A 169 8.75 -18.80 -6.40
CA SER A 169 8.48 -17.73 -7.37
C SER A 169 7.59 -16.61 -6.82
N PHE A 170 6.90 -16.85 -5.70
CA PHE A 170 6.06 -15.87 -5.00
C PHE A 170 6.83 -15.05 -3.96
N ALA A 171 8.10 -15.35 -3.70
CA ALA A 171 8.94 -14.60 -2.77
C ALA A 171 9.35 -13.25 -3.37
N ILE A 172 8.42 -12.29 -3.38
CA ILE A 172 8.59 -10.94 -3.90
C ILE A 172 8.05 -9.94 -2.87
N ALA A 173 8.81 -8.88 -2.62
CA ALA A 173 8.37 -7.73 -1.83
C ALA A 173 8.62 -6.43 -2.60
N GLY A 174 7.79 -5.41 -2.35
CA GLY A 174 7.96 -4.05 -2.87
C GLY A 174 7.78 -3.88 -4.39
N GLY A 175 7.15 -4.84 -5.07
CA GLY A 175 6.68 -4.75 -6.45
C GLY A 175 5.34 -4.01 -6.57
N GLN A 176 4.70 -4.18 -7.72
CA GLN A 176 3.35 -3.67 -7.98
C GLN A 176 2.53 -4.72 -8.73
N MET A 177 1.40 -5.13 -8.14
CA MET A 177 0.45 -6.04 -8.77
C MET A 177 -0.79 -5.29 -9.27
N LYS A 178 -1.15 -5.48 -10.54
CA LYS A 178 -2.33 -4.85 -11.16
C LYS A 178 -3.04 -5.82 -12.08
N LYS A 179 -4.38 -5.73 -12.08
CA LYS A 179 -5.22 -6.48 -13.01
C LYS A 179 -5.46 -5.69 -14.29
N SER A 180 -5.43 -6.37 -15.43
CA SER A 180 -5.94 -5.87 -16.71
C SER A 180 -6.64 -7.02 -17.44
N GLY A 181 -7.94 -6.87 -17.69
CA GLY A 181 -8.75 -7.95 -18.26
C GLY A 181 -8.83 -9.19 -17.35
N ASP A 182 -8.43 -10.34 -17.88
CA ASP A 182 -8.34 -11.64 -17.20
C ASP A 182 -6.92 -11.94 -16.67
N GLN A 183 -6.00 -11.00 -16.81
CA GLN A 183 -4.60 -11.14 -16.44
C GLN A 183 -4.24 -10.25 -15.27
N ILE A 184 -3.28 -10.73 -14.49
CA ILE A 184 -2.65 -9.98 -13.41
C ILE A 184 -1.17 -9.84 -13.73
N TYR A 185 -0.70 -8.62 -13.65
CA TYR A 185 0.67 -8.22 -13.92
C TYR A 185 1.33 -7.90 -12.60
N LEU A 186 2.49 -8.48 -12.36
CA LEU A 186 3.39 -8.08 -11.29
C LEU A 186 4.66 -7.51 -11.91
N VAL A 187 4.97 -6.26 -11.58
CA VAL A 187 6.12 -5.52 -12.11
C VAL A 187 7.03 -5.11 -10.96
N GLY A 188 8.33 -5.35 -11.13
CA GLY A 188 9.35 -4.95 -10.15
C GLY A 188 9.30 -5.77 -8.86
N GLY A 189 9.80 -5.18 -7.78
CA GLY A 189 10.01 -5.86 -6.51
C GLY A 189 11.31 -6.66 -6.47
N HIS A 190 11.51 -7.35 -5.35
CA HIS A 190 12.73 -8.11 -5.09
C HIS A 190 12.47 -9.25 -4.09
N ARG A 191 13.33 -10.25 -4.12
CA ARG A 191 13.51 -11.19 -3.02
C ARG A 191 14.57 -10.61 -2.08
N PHE A 192 14.25 -10.50 -0.80
CA PHE A 192 15.15 -10.08 0.27
C PHE A 192 15.07 -11.09 1.42
N ASP A 193 16.13 -11.85 1.63
CA ASP A 193 16.20 -12.86 2.69
C ASP A 193 17.34 -12.52 3.64
N GLY A 194 17.11 -12.68 4.96
CA GLY A 194 18.06 -12.27 5.99
C GLY A 194 17.74 -10.90 6.58
N ARG A 195 18.47 -10.50 7.62
CA ARG A 195 18.12 -9.31 8.44
C ARG A 195 18.46 -8.03 7.70
N TYR A 196 17.46 -7.17 7.52
CA TYR A 196 17.66 -5.80 7.05
C TYR A 196 18.58 -5.04 8.02
N SER A 197 19.77 -4.69 7.55
CA SER A 197 20.80 -4.02 8.34
C SER A 197 21.82 -3.32 7.45
N GLN A 198 22.73 -2.54 8.04
CA GLN A 198 23.82 -1.89 7.31
C GLN A 198 24.87 -2.88 6.79
N ASP A 199 25.02 -4.06 7.42
CA ASP A 199 25.94 -5.08 6.98
C ASP A 199 25.28 -5.97 5.93
N SER A 200 25.73 -5.85 4.68
CA SER A 200 25.21 -6.61 3.55
C SER A 200 25.47 -8.12 3.64
N LYS A 201 26.30 -8.59 4.59
CA LYS A 201 26.47 -10.02 4.85
C LYS A 201 25.26 -10.66 5.53
N ASN A 202 24.40 -9.84 6.15
CA ASN A 202 23.22 -10.32 6.88
C ASN A 202 22.03 -10.64 5.98
N TYR A 203 22.11 -10.32 4.68
CA TYR A 203 21.00 -10.55 3.76
C TYR A 203 21.46 -10.90 2.34
N ARG A 204 20.54 -11.47 1.58
CA ARG A 204 20.64 -11.70 0.14
C ARG A 204 19.49 -10.96 -0.53
N GLN A 205 19.81 -10.22 -1.58
CA GLN A 205 18.82 -9.48 -2.36
C GLN A 205 18.94 -9.83 -3.84
N ALA A 206 17.80 -10.07 -4.48
CA ALA A 206 17.69 -10.24 -5.93
C ALA A 206 16.46 -9.52 -6.44
N TYR A 207 16.65 -8.54 -7.33
CA TYR A 207 15.54 -7.87 -8.01
C TYR A 207 14.89 -8.82 -9.01
N THR A 208 13.58 -8.72 -9.19
CA THR A 208 12.86 -9.60 -10.10
C THR A 208 13.28 -9.39 -11.56
N GLU A 209 13.65 -8.16 -11.96
CA GLU A 209 14.09 -7.79 -13.33
C GLU A 209 13.18 -8.37 -14.43
N ARG A 210 11.91 -8.62 -14.11
CA ARG A 210 10.94 -9.28 -14.98
C ARG A 210 9.51 -8.84 -14.65
N VAL A 211 8.62 -9.09 -15.60
CA VAL A 211 7.18 -8.96 -15.42
C VAL A 211 6.59 -10.36 -15.33
N TYR A 212 5.88 -10.64 -14.24
CA TYR A 212 5.10 -11.87 -14.13
C TYR A 212 3.67 -11.63 -14.59
N ILE A 213 3.13 -12.58 -15.35
CA ILE A 213 1.75 -12.56 -15.79
C ILE A 213 1.07 -13.80 -15.21
N PHE A 214 0.03 -13.57 -14.42
CA PHE A 214 -0.79 -14.61 -13.81
C PHE A 214 -2.19 -14.61 -14.43
N ARG A 215 -2.79 -15.79 -14.52
CA ARG A 215 -4.23 -15.96 -14.76
C ARG A 215 -4.79 -16.80 -13.63
N PHE A 216 -5.67 -16.24 -12.84
CA PHE A 216 -6.37 -17.00 -11.80
C PHE A 216 -7.64 -17.61 -12.41
N THR A 217 -7.72 -18.93 -12.38
CA THR A 217 -8.91 -19.68 -12.79
C THR A 217 -9.61 -20.17 -11.53
N GLU A 218 -10.81 -19.65 -11.26
CA GLU A 218 -11.70 -20.24 -10.26
C GLU A 218 -12.20 -21.59 -10.82
N ARG A 219 -12.17 -22.64 -9.98
CA ARG A 219 -12.72 -23.97 -10.31
C ARG A 219 -14.04 -24.17 -9.60
#